data_AF-Q0VZ02-F1
#
_entry.id   AF-Q0VZ02-F1
#
_cell.length_a   1.000
_cell.length_b   1.000
_cell.length_c   1.000
_cell.angle_alpha   90.00
_cell.angle_beta   90.00
_cell.angle_gamma   90.00
#
_symmetry.space_group_name_H-M   'P 1'
#
loop_
_entity.id
_entity.type
_entity.pdbx_description
1 polymer ?
#
loop_
_entity_poly.entity_id
_entity_poly.type
_entity_poly.pdbx_seq_one_letter_code
_entity_poly.pdbx_strand_id
1 'polypeptide(L)' 'GSTISFIGVILLIYIIWESFIMKRMVMFGNQMTTSIEWFQSYPPSEHSY' A
#
# COMPACT_ATOMS: atom_id res chain seq x y z
N GLY A 1 2.03 -12.56 24.47
CA GLY A 1 1.00 -11.70 23.85
C GLY A 1 1.61 -10.39 23.40
N SER A 2 1.92 -9.50 24.35
CA SER A 2 2.43 -8.14 24.08
C SER A 2 3.72 -8.07 23.26
N THR A 3 4.67 -8.98 23.48
CA THR A 3 5.94 -9.03 22.74
C THR A 3 5.75 -9.37 21.25
N ILE A 4 4.82 -10.28 20.94
CA ILE A 4 4.44 -10.60 19.55
C ILE A 4 3.84 -9.38 18.86
N SER A 5 2.96 -8.65 19.56
CA SER A 5 2.35 -7.42 19.03
C SER A 5 3.40 -6.32 18.82
N PHE A 6 4.35 -6.18 19.74
CA PHE A 6 5.45 -5.22 19.63
C PHE A 6 6.35 -5.49 18.42
N ILE A 7 6.73 -6.77 18.21
CA ILE A 7 7.49 -7.18 17.03
C ILE A 7 6.69 -6.93 15.75
N GLY A 8 5.38 -7.18 15.77
CA GLY A 8 4.49 -6.88 14.64
C GLY A 8 4.49 -5.40 14.24
N VAL A 9 4.50 -4.48 15.21
CA VAL A 9 4.56 -3.03 14.94
C VAL A 9 5.92 -2.64 14.35
N ILE A 10 7.02 -3.19 14.86
CA ILE A 10 8.37 -2.93 14.30
C ILE A 10 8.45 -3.41 12.85
N LEU A 11 7.92 -4.60 12.57
CA LEU A 11 7.85 -5.14 11.20
C LEU A 11 6.99 -4.27 10.28
N LEU A 12 5.84 -3.79 10.77
CA LEU A 12 4.97 -2.88 10.01
C LEU A 12 5.72 -1.61 9.59
N ILE A 13 6.44 -0.99 10.53
CA ILE A 13 7.23 0.23 10.27
C ILE A 13 8.32 -0.05 9.23
N TYR A 14 9.00 -1.19 9.33
CA TYR A 14 10.05 -1.58 8.39
C TYR A 14 9.52 -1.76 6.96
N ILE A 15 8.38 -2.42 6.79
CA ILE A 15 7.76 -2.64 5.47
C ILE A 15 7.36 -1.31 4.83
N ILE A 16 6.77 -0.39 5.61
CA ILE A 16 6.40 0.95 5.12
C ILE A 16 7.64 1.72 4.67
N TRP A 17 8.69 1.72 5.49
CA TRP A 17 9.94 2.42 5.19
C TRP A 17 10.62 1.87 3.93
N GLU A 18 10.72 0.55 3.79
CA GLU A 18 11.29 -0.10 2.61
C GLU A 18 10.48 0.22 1.34
N SER A 19 9.16 0.22 1.44
CA SER A 19 8.26 0.57 0.32
C SER A 19 8.49 1.98 -0.22
N PHE A 20 8.74 2.97 0.66
CA PHE A 20 9.02 4.35 0.24
C PHE A 20 10.36 4.50 -0.48
N ILE A 21 11.37 3.71 -0.12
CA ILE A 21 12.69 3.75 -0.77
C ILE A 21 12.62 3.08 -2.14
N MET A 22 11.98 1.92 -2.24
CA MET A 22 11.99 1.10 -3.46
C MET A 22 11.04 1.61 -4.55
N LYS A 23 10.05 2.46 -4.23
CA LYS A 23 9.12 3.11 -5.19
C LYS A 23 8.62 2.17 -6.28
N ARG A 24 8.24 0.94 -5.92
CA ARG A 24 7.84 -0.09 -6.88
C ARG A 24 6.54 0.31 -7.55
N MET A 25 6.53 0.37 -8.88
CA MET A 25 5.29 0.57 -9.64
C MET A 25 4.39 -0.66 -9.52
N VAL A 26 3.11 -0.44 -9.28
CA VAL A 26 2.09 -1.49 -9.20
C VAL A 26 1.78 -1.97 -10.62
N MET A 27 2.18 -3.21 -10.95
CA MET A 27 1.93 -3.80 -12.28
C MET A 27 0.55 -4.47 -12.38
N PHE A 28 0.07 -5.08 -11.29
CA PHE A 28 -1.24 -5.75 -11.24
C PHE A 28 -1.87 -5.57 -9.85
N GLY A 29 -3.16 -5.22 -9.81
CA GLY A 29 -3.93 -5.13 -8.56
C GLY A 29 -4.84 -6.35 -8.40
N ASN A 30 -4.82 -6.97 -7.21
CA ASN A 30 -5.74 -8.08 -6.86
C ASN A 30 -7.00 -7.57 -6.11
N GLN A 31 -7.46 -6.38 -6.49
CA GLN A 31 -8.59 -5.70 -5.88
C GLN A 31 -9.92 -6.14 -6.50
N MET A 32 -11.00 -6.18 -5.70
CA MET A 32 -12.34 -6.35 -6.25
C MET A 32 -12.76 -5.07 -6.97
N THR A 33 -13.19 -5.17 -8.22
CA THR A 33 -13.56 -4.03 -9.08
C THR A 33 -14.93 -3.43 -8.73
N THR A 34 -15.34 -3.46 -7.46
CA THR A 34 -16.67 -3.02 -7.02
C THR A 34 -16.76 -1.51 -6.79
N SER A 35 -15.65 -0.83 -6.47
CA SER A 35 -15.58 0.63 -6.34
C SER A 35 -14.73 1.25 -7.45
N ILE A 36 -15.08 2.49 -7.85
CA ILE A 36 -14.46 3.23 -8.96
C ILE A 36 -13.00 3.63 -8.66
N GLU A 37 -12.66 3.82 -7.38
CA GLU A 37 -11.33 4.21 -6.91
C GLU A 37 -10.24 3.22 -7.33
N TRP A 38 -10.60 1.94 -7.44
CA TRP A 38 -9.70 0.86 -7.84
C TRP A 38 -9.35 0.86 -9.33
N PHE A 39 -10.06 1.65 -10.15
CA PHE A 39 -9.73 1.84 -11.56
C PHE A 39 -8.76 3.00 -11.80
N GLN A 40 -8.45 3.81 -10.78
CA GLN A 40 -7.53 4.93 -10.93
C GLN A 40 -6.07 4.48 -11.06
N SER A 41 -5.25 5.32 -11.70
CA SER A 41 -3.81 5.10 -11.83
C SER A 41 -3.08 5.31 -10.49
N TYR A 42 -1.88 4.74 -10.35
CA TYR A 42 -0.98 4.99 -9.23
C TYR A 42 0.25 5.78 -9.72
N PRO A 43 0.40 7.07 -9.41
CA PRO A 43 -0.50 7.93 -8.63
C PRO A 43 -1.75 8.40 -9.43
N PRO A 44 -2.83 8.83 -8.74
CA PRO A 44 -4.00 9.40 -9.40
C PRO A 44 -3.67 10.77 -10.00
N SER A 45 -4.41 11.18 -11.05
CA SER A 45 -4.28 12.53 -11.61
C SER A 45 -4.89 13.57 -10.67
N GLU A 46 -4.38 14.81 -10.69
CA GLU A 46 -4.87 15.88 -9.80
C GLU A 46 -6.37 16.17 -9.95
N HIS A 47 -6.93 15.89 -11.13
CA HIS A 47 -8.36 15.85 -11.36
C HIS A 47 -8.75 14.42 -11.73
N SER A 48 -9.14 13.63 -10.73
CA SER A 48 -9.64 12.27 -10.90
C SER A 48 -11.13 12.22 -10.49
N TYR A 49 -11.97 11.60 -11.32
CA TYR A 49 -13.36 11.22 -10.99
C TYR A 49 -13.45 9.70 -10.77
#